data_AF-A0A6B2FM22-F1
#
_entry.id   AF-A0A6B2FM22-F1
#
_cell.length_a   1.000
_cell.length_b   1.000
_cell.length_c   1.000
_cell.angle_alpha   90.00
_cell.angle_beta   90.00
_cell.angle_gamma   90.00
#
_symmetry.space_group_name_H-M   'P 1'
#
loop_
_entity.id
_entity.type
_entity.pdbx_description
1 polymer ?
#
loop_
_entity_poly.entity_id
_entity_poly.type
_entity_poly.pdbx_seq_one_letter_code
_entity_poly.pdbx_strand_id
1 'polypeptide(L)'
;MYLSENSNSKIDGVINETLSGKKNFTSSTTLTSDEALAAGLKFLGAGYKEIGKPGSGVYHSADGTKEFRIDSGSIGGAHAPGVPHVHFGVKNPETGKYISNNHVPYED
;
A
#
# COMPACT_ATOMS: atom_id res chain seq x y z
N MET A 1 3.65 3.89 17.65
CA MET A 1 4.23 5.12 17.07
C MET A 1 3.13 6.18 17.10
N TYR A 2 3.36 7.34 17.73
CA TYR A 2 2.41 8.45 17.69
C TYR A 2 2.72 9.29 16.47
N LEU A 3 1.84 9.24 15.46
CA LEU A 3 1.94 10.08 14.27
C LEU A 3 1.18 11.39 14.48
N SER A 4 1.60 12.44 13.78
CA SER A 4 0.91 13.73 13.80
C SER A 4 -0.52 13.61 13.24
N GLU A 5 -1.41 14.53 13.59
CA GLU A 5 -2.76 14.59 12.99
C GLU A 5 -2.69 14.73 11.45
N ASN A 6 -1.71 15.49 10.96
CA ASN A 6 -1.47 15.64 9.52
C ASN A 6 -1.06 14.30 8.87
N SER A 7 -0.17 13.55 9.52
CA SER A 7 0.23 12.21 9.07
C SER A 7 -0.94 11.24 9.06
N ASN A 8 -1.81 11.27 10.07
CA ASN A 8 -3.03 10.46 10.08
C ASN A 8 -3.98 10.82 8.93
N SER A 9 -4.13 12.12 8.63
CA SER A 9 -4.93 12.60 7.50
C SER A 9 -4.39 12.09 6.16
N LYS A 10 -3.08 12.16 5.93
CA LYS A 10 -2.43 11.61 4.73
C LYS A 10 -2.67 10.11 4.59
N ILE A 11 -2.45 9.36 5.67
CA ILE A 11 -2.67 7.90 5.71
C ILE A 11 -4.11 7.56 5.34
N ASP A 12 -5.09 8.26 5.92
CA ASP A 12 -6.50 8.05 5.61
C ASP A 12 -6.84 8.44 4.18
N GLY A 13 -6.23 9.51 3.66
CA GLY A 13 -6.32 9.89 2.25
C GLY A 13 -5.88 8.77 1.31
N VAL A 14 -4.70 8.20 1.54
CA VAL A 14 -4.13 7.09 0.74
C VAL A 14 -5.00 5.83 0.82
N ILE A 15 -5.51 5.51 2.00
CA ILE A 15 -6.40 4.36 2.18
C ILE A 15 -7.71 4.59 1.41
N ASN A 16 -8.34 5.75 1.56
CA ASN A 16 -9.61 6.06 0.93
C ASN A 16 -9.50 6.11 -0.60
N GLU A 17 -8.44 6.71 -1.15
CA GLU A 17 -8.23 6.70 -2.61
C GLU A 17 -8.01 5.26 -3.12
N THR A 18 -7.32 4.41 -2.37
CA THR A 18 -7.13 2.99 -2.73
C THR A 18 -8.47 2.27 -2.78
N LEU A 19 -9.34 2.50 -1.79
CA LEU A 19 -10.66 1.89 -1.70
C LEU A 19 -11.64 2.40 -2.78
N SER A 20 -11.33 3.52 -3.46
CA SER A 20 -12.18 4.08 -4.51
C SER A 20 -12.21 3.26 -5.82
N GLY A 21 -11.33 2.26 -5.98
CA GLY A 21 -11.44 1.27 -7.07
C GLY A 21 -10.97 1.72 -8.45
N LYS A 22 -10.01 2.64 -8.53
CA LYS A 22 -9.51 3.24 -9.80
C LYS A 22 -8.58 2.34 -10.65
N LYS A 23 -8.65 1.01 -10.51
CA LYS A 23 -7.71 0.07 -11.15
C LYS A 23 -6.25 0.45 -10.82
N ASN A 24 -5.41 0.74 -11.82
CA ASN A 24 -3.98 0.99 -11.62
C ASN A 24 -3.71 2.51 -11.66
N PHE A 25 -3.18 3.09 -10.59
CA PHE A 25 -2.92 4.52 -10.51
C PHE A 25 -1.81 4.87 -9.53
N THR A 26 -1.31 6.10 -9.63
CA THR A 26 -0.37 6.69 -8.67
C THR A 26 -1.13 7.55 -7.68
N SER A 27 -0.79 7.42 -6.41
CA SER A 27 -1.34 8.21 -5.32
C SER A 27 -1.17 9.70 -5.57
N SER A 28 -2.15 10.47 -5.10
CA SER A 28 -2.06 11.93 -5.05
C SER A 28 -1.14 12.44 -3.94
N THR A 29 -0.73 11.57 -3.02
CA THR A 29 -0.01 11.92 -1.80
C THR A 29 1.31 11.18 -1.72
N THR A 30 2.39 11.91 -1.42
CA THR A 30 3.68 11.33 -1.02
C THR A 30 3.73 11.17 0.50
N LEU A 31 4.13 9.98 0.96
CA LEU A 31 4.29 9.64 2.37
C LEU A 31 5.78 9.65 2.76
N THR A 32 6.08 9.70 4.05
CA THR A 32 7.39 9.24 4.54
C THR A 32 7.44 7.71 4.61
N SER A 33 8.63 7.13 4.79
CA SER A 33 8.75 5.67 4.99
C SER A 33 7.95 5.20 6.21
N ASP A 34 7.97 5.97 7.30
CA ASP A 34 7.20 5.69 8.52
C ASP A 34 5.68 5.80 8.29
N GLU A 35 5.24 6.81 7.53
CA GLU A 35 3.83 6.97 7.15
C GLU A 35 3.37 5.83 6.23
N ALA A 36 4.21 5.40 5.29
CA ALA A 36 3.91 4.28 4.39
C ALA A 36 3.76 2.96 5.16
N LEU A 37 4.64 2.69 6.13
CA LEU A 37 4.54 1.53 7.01
C LEU A 37 3.25 1.59 7.85
N ALA A 38 2.97 2.74 8.47
CA ALA A 38 1.77 2.92 9.28
C ALA A 38 0.49 2.79 8.45
N ALA A 39 0.47 3.33 7.22
CA ALA A 39 -0.61 3.15 6.27
C ALA A 39 -0.80 1.67 5.91
N GLY A 40 0.28 0.94 5.63
CA GLY A 40 0.24 -0.50 5.36
C GLY A 40 -0.40 -1.29 6.50
N LEU A 41 0.04 -1.05 7.74
CA LEU A 41 -0.50 -1.70 8.93
C LEU A 41 -2.00 -1.38 9.14
N LYS A 42 -2.38 -0.11 8.99
CA LYS A 42 -3.80 0.31 9.12
C LYS A 42 -4.67 -0.26 8.01
N PHE A 43 -4.16 -0.29 6.77
CA PHE A 43 -4.88 -0.78 5.61
C PHE A 43 -5.18 -2.28 5.69
N LEU A 44 -4.17 -3.07 6.06
CA LEU A 44 -4.30 -4.53 6.18
C LEU A 44 -5.14 -4.95 7.39
N GLY A 45 -5.07 -4.18 8.47
CA GLY A 45 -5.77 -4.48 9.73
C GLY A 45 -5.17 -5.66 10.49
N ALA A 46 -5.81 -6.02 11.61
CA ALA A 46 -5.34 -7.11 12.46
C ALA A 46 -5.43 -8.48 11.74
N GLY A 47 -4.48 -9.37 12.04
CA GLY A 47 -4.45 -10.71 11.46
C GLY A 47 -3.91 -10.77 10.03
N TYR A 48 -3.31 -9.69 9.54
CA TYR A 48 -2.57 -9.73 8.29
C TYR A 48 -1.40 -10.72 8.36
N LYS A 49 -0.98 -11.20 7.19
CA LYS A 49 0.15 -12.14 7.08
C LYS A 49 1.01 -11.82 5.88
N GLU A 50 2.31 -12.06 6.01
CA GLU A 50 3.20 -12.11 4.85
C GLU A 50 2.86 -13.34 4.01
N ILE A 51 2.91 -13.18 2.69
CA ILE A 51 2.61 -14.23 1.72
C ILE A 51 3.85 -14.53 0.90
N GLY A 52 4.06 -15.81 0.60
CA GLY A 52 5.23 -16.28 -0.14
C GLY A 52 6.38 -16.65 0.79
N LYS A 53 7.62 -16.43 0.33
CA LYS A 53 8.81 -16.67 1.16
C LYS A 53 8.92 -15.57 2.23
N PRO A 54 9.47 -15.88 3.42
CA PRO A 54 9.80 -14.85 4.41
C PRO A 54 10.65 -13.74 3.78
N GLY A 55 10.28 -12.47 4.02
CA GLY A 55 10.91 -11.32 3.39
C GLY A 55 10.54 -11.14 1.91
N SER A 56 9.35 -11.62 1.49
CA SER A 56 8.82 -11.36 0.16
C SER A 56 8.45 -9.89 -0.05
N GLY A 57 8.13 -9.19 1.05
CA GLY A 57 7.61 -7.84 1.00
C GLY A 57 6.16 -7.77 0.51
N VAL A 58 5.41 -8.88 0.58
CA VAL A 58 4.00 -8.94 0.17
C VAL A 58 3.13 -9.39 1.34
N TYR A 59 2.18 -8.56 1.75
CA TYR A 59 1.34 -8.79 2.92
C TYR A 59 -0.13 -8.71 2.55
N HIS A 60 -0.93 -9.68 3.01
CA HIS A 60 -2.39 -9.71 2.79
C HIS A 60 -3.15 -9.53 4.10
N SER A 61 -4.31 -8.86 4.00
CA SER A 61 -5.29 -8.81 5.10
C SER A 61 -5.79 -10.22 5.45
N ALA A 62 -6.40 -10.35 6.63
CA ALA A 62 -6.91 -11.64 7.12
C ALA A 62 -7.87 -12.34 6.15
N ASP A 63 -8.69 -11.57 5.43
CA ASP A 63 -9.65 -12.05 4.42
C ASP A 63 -9.04 -12.19 3.00
N GLY A 64 -7.76 -11.83 2.82
CA GLY A 64 -7.06 -11.88 1.55
C GLY A 64 -7.48 -10.83 0.51
N THR A 65 -8.38 -9.90 0.85
CA THR A 65 -8.92 -8.92 -0.11
C THR A 65 -8.03 -7.69 -0.26
N LYS A 66 -7.16 -7.40 0.70
CA LYS A 66 -6.25 -6.26 0.68
C LYS A 66 -4.81 -6.74 0.63
N GLU A 67 -3.99 -6.03 -0.13
CA GLU A 67 -2.57 -6.30 -0.26
C GLU A 67 -1.77 -5.01 -0.05
N PHE A 68 -0.71 -5.12 0.74
CA PHE A 68 0.34 -4.12 0.82
C PHE A 68 1.64 -4.78 0.38
N ARG A 69 2.36 -4.17 -0.56
CA ARG A 69 3.62 -4.73 -1.02
C ARG A 69 4.67 -3.70 -1.40
N ILE A 70 5.91 -4.14 -1.34
CA ILE A 70 7.07 -3.44 -1.89
C ILE A 70 8.02 -4.46 -2.52
N ASP A 71 8.35 -4.25 -3.80
CA ASP A 71 9.34 -5.05 -4.53
C ASP A 71 10.64 -4.27 -4.73
N SER A 72 11.70 -4.97 -5.15
CA SER A 72 13.03 -4.37 -5.34
C SER A 72 13.05 -3.25 -6.38
N GLY A 73 12.21 -3.33 -7.41
CA GLY A 73 12.09 -2.27 -8.42
C GLY A 73 11.38 -1.05 -7.85
N SER A 74 10.37 -1.25 -7.02
CA SER A 74 9.64 -0.18 -6.34
C SER A 74 10.51 0.60 -5.35
N ILE A 75 11.47 -0.05 -4.67
CA ILE A 75 12.43 0.63 -3.78
C ILE A 75 13.28 1.65 -4.54
N GLY A 76 13.74 1.30 -5.73
CA GLY A 76 14.60 2.16 -6.56
C GLY A 76 13.86 3.08 -7.53
N GLY A 77 12.52 3.03 -7.58
CA GLY A 77 11.75 3.74 -8.60
C GLY A 77 12.00 3.24 -10.03
N ALA A 78 12.36 1.97 -10.20
CA ALA A 78 12.73 1.38 -11.49
C ALA A 78 11.56 1.19 -12.47
N HIS A 79 10.33 1.47 -12.03
CA HIS A 79 9.13 1.49 -12.86
C HIS A 79 8.18 2.61 -12.41
N ALA A 80 7.14 2.86 -13.22
CA ALA A 80 6.14 3.89 -12.94
C ALA A 80 5.65 3.80 -11.47
N PRO A 81 5.65 4.89 -10.70
CA PRO A 81 5.79 6.30 -11.09
C PRO A 81 7.22 6.82 -11.36
N GLY A 82 8.26 6.00 -11.28
CA GLY A 82 9.66 6.42 -11.50
C GLY A 82 10.37 6.95 -10.26
N VAL A 83 9.75 6.78 -9.09
CA VAL A 83 10.25 7.16 -7.77
C VAL A 83 10.04 6.01 -6.78
N PRO A 84 10.77 5.96 -5.66
CA PRO A 84 10.51 5.01 -4.60
C PRO A 84 9.03 5.00 -4.19
N HIS A 85 8.41 3.83 -4.17
CA HIS A 85 6.99 3.70 -3.84
C HIS A 85 6.64 2.35 -3.22
N VAL A 86 5.48 2.31 -2.55
CA VAL A 86 4.81 1.08 -2.07
C VAL A 86 3.52 0.88 -2.85
N HIS A 87 2.95 -0.32 -2.78
CA HIS A 87 1.67 -0.62 -3.44
C HIS A 87 0.59 -0.97 -2.43
N PHE A 88 -0.59 -0.39 -2.62
CA PHE A 88 -1.81 -0.73 -1.92
C PHE A 88 -2.83 -1.30 -2.91
N GLY A 89 -3.19 -2.56 -2.73
CA GLY A 89 -4.09 -3.29 -3.63
C GLY A 89 -5.37 -3.72 -2.95
N VAL A 90 -6.50 -3.59 -3.66
CA VAL A 90 -7.76 -4.28 -3.32
C VAL A 90 -8.05 -5.30 -4.39
N LYS A 91 -8.28 -6.54 -3.98
CA LYS A 91 -8.60 -7.68 -4.86
C LYS A 91 -10.06 -8.03 -4.76
N ASN A 92 -10.64 -8.38 -5.91
CA ASN A 92 -11.94 -9.01 -5.95
C ASN A 92 -11.81 -10.45 -5.41
N PRO A 93 -12.57 -10.84 -4.36
CA PRO A 93 -12.41 -12.13 -3.71
C PRO A 93 -12.80 -13.33 -4.58
N GLU A 94 -13.67 -13.12 -5.57
CA GLU A 94 -14.16 -14.19 -6.45
C GLU A 94 -13.17 -14.48 -7.59
N THR A 95 -12.54 -13.43 -8.12
CA THR A 95 -11.69 -13.53 -9.32
C THR A 95 -10.19 -13.39 -9.03
N GLY A 96 -9.83 -12.93 -7.84
CA GLY A 96 -8.44 -12.62 -7.45
C GLY A 96 -7.83 -11.40 -8.15
N LYS A 97 -8.57 -10.72 -9.04
CA LYS A 97 -8.08 -9.57 -9.81
C LYS A 97 -8.09 -8.29 -8.98
N TYR A 98 -7.16 -7.38 -9.23
CA TYR A 98 -7.16 -6.07 -8.60
C TYR A 98 -8.36 -5.24 -9.06
N ILE A 99 -9.15 -4.78 -8.08
CA ILE A 99 -10.11 -3.69 -8.20
C ILE A 99 -9.34 -2.36 -8.19
N SER A 100 -8.32 -2.26 -7.33
CA SER A 100 -7.38 -1.16 -7.31
C SER A 100 -5.96 -1.63 -6.99
N ASN A 101 -4.99 -0.90 -7.52
CA ASN A 101 -3.57 -1.02 -7.27
C ASN A 101 -2.96 0.39 -7.29
N ASN A 102 -2.86 0.97 -6.11
CA ASN A 102 -2.38 2.32 -5.87
C ASN A 102 -0.85 2.29 -5.62
N HIS A 103 -0.10 3.02 -6.43
CA HIS A 103 1.34 3.23 -6.26
C HIS A 103 1.53 4.48 -5.42
N VAL A 104 1.96 4.33 -4.19
CA VAL A 104 2.10 5.44 -3.23
C VAL A 104 3.58 5.80 -3.12
N PRO A 105 4.01 6.94 -3.69
CA PRO A 105 5.38 7.41 -3.53
C PRO A 105 5.73 7.63 -2.06
N TYR A 106 7.00 7.40 -1.72
CA TYR A 106 7.53 7.81 -0.43
C TYR A 106 8.89 8.50 -0.56
N GLU A 107 9.16 9.42 0.36
CA GLU A 107 10.42 10.16 0.48
C GLU A 107 10.71 10.50 1.95
N ASP A 108 11.99 10.51 2.33
CA ASP A 108 12.48 10.95 3.65
C ASP A 108 13.54 12.05 3.50
#